data_AF-A0A9E3IYA9-F1
#
_entry.id   AF-A0A9E3IYA9-F1
#
_cell.length_a   1.000
_cell.length_b   1.000
_cell.length_c   1.000
_cell.angle_alpha   90.00
_cell.angle_beta   90.00
_cell.angle_gamma   90.00
#
_symmetry.space_group_name_H-M   'P 1'
#
loop_
_entity.id
_entity.type
_entity.pdbx_description
1 polymer ?
#
loop_
_entity_poly.entity_id
_entity_poly.type
_entity_poly.pdbx_seq_one_letter_code
_entity_poly.pdbx_strand_id
1 'polypeptide(L)'
;MRALPTFGRRAVLALALAFVAAGPALALDPGTSSGKFEREGVKLGFTHAVALMQDNAEGVLEHPHQMRVLLTDRELPASTLHGLMFPPVRAMARRGEVRGVLLEFDPGDRNSLQVTVLAKPDDPEAFLPSVSMSNSTGLWTRLDVSDTRVAGQLKPDDDGQLAASFSAPVFTDPIQSDLKGPAAAASEPVKVLLARADALAKGDVATAYGLSTDESAAQLKALPPAVMKQAAAQVPAMLRELKAPKRVVIRRETAAVQGAHGDWFSLELVGGAWKAAD
;
A
#
# COMPACT_ATOMS: atom_id res chain seq x y z
N MET A 1 43.54 40.58 42.95
CA MET A 1 44.00 39.68 41.88
C MET A 1 43.08 38.46 41.84
N ARG A 2 42.21 38.36 40.82
CA ARG A 2 41.31 37.21 40.62
C ARG A 2 41.77 36.44 39.37
N ALA A 3 41.99 35.14 39.53
CA ALA A 3 42.46 34.26 38.46
C ALA A 3 41.34 33.96 37.46
N LEU A 4 41.67 33.97 36.16
CA LEU A 4 40.79 33.57 35.06
C LEU A 4 40.72 32.04 34.94
N PRO A 5 39.54 31.46 34.69
CA PRO A 5 39.41 30.02 34.46
C PRO A 5 39.94 29.62 33.08
N THR A 6 40.85 28.66 33.08
CA THR A 6 41.36 27.98 31.88
C THR A 6 40.29 27.05 31.31
N PHE A 7 39.61 27.48 30.23
CA PHE A 7 38.77 26.59 29.43
C PHE A 7 39.62 25.53 28.74
N GLY A 8 39.43 24.27 29.15
CA GLY A 8 40.19 23.13 28.70
C GLY A 8 39.98 22.81 27.22
N ARG A 9 41.07 22.53 26.51
CA ARG A 9 41.19 22.10 25.10
C ARG A 9 40.41 20.82 24.71
N ARG A 10 39.52 20.30 25.56
CA ARG A 10 38.76 19.06 25.34
C ARG A 10 37.45 19.26 24.56
N ALA A 11 37.02 20.49 24.31
CA ALA A 11 35.80 20.78 23.56
C ALA A 11 35.98 20.71 22.01
N VAL A 12 37.22 20.69 21.51
CA VAL A 12 37.47 20.78 20.05
C VAL A 12 37.42 19.41 19.35
N LEU A 13 37.63 18.29 20.07
CA LEU A 13 37.61 16.95 19.46
C LEU A 13 36.20 16.38 19.24
N ALA A 14 35.19 16.84 19.99
CA ALA A 14 33.83 16.31 19.87
C ALA A 14 33.06 16.85 18.65
N LEU A 15 33.46 18.00 18.10
CA LEU A 15 32.79 18.59 16.94
C LEU A 15 33.23 17.96 15.60
N ALA A 16 34.41 17.34 15.56
CA ALA A 16 34.94 16.72 14.34
C ALA A 16 34.35 15.33 14.04
N LEU A 17 33.83 14.61 15.05
CA LEU A 17 33.22 13.30 14.85
C LEU A 17 31.77 13.36 14.34
N ALA A 18 31.07 14.49 14.51
CA ALA A 18 29.69 14.63 14.06
C ALA A 18 29.55 14.77 12.53
N PHE A 19 30.62 15.19 11.82
CA PHE A 19 30.60 15.38 10.37
C PHE A 19 30.90 14.11 9.55
N VAL A 20 31.38 13.02 10.16
CA VAL A 20 31.72 11.78 9.42
C VAL A 20 30.51 10.83 9.32
N ALA A 21 29.44 11.06 10.07
CA ALA A 21 28.22 10.22 10.02
C ALA A 21 27.21 10.65 8.95
N ALA A 22 27.37 11.81 8.33
CA ALA A 22 26.59 12.22 7.17
C ALA A 22 27.21 11.60 5.91
N GLY A 23 27.15 10.27 5.79
CA GLY A 23 27.43 9.60 4.52
C GLY A 23 26.55 10.21 3.43
N PRO A 24 27.05 10.35 2.19
CA PRO A 24 26.22 10.84 1.09
C PRO A 24 24.99 9.96 1.04
N ALA A 25 23.82 10.55 1.28
CA ALA A 25 22.56 9.94 0.92
C ALA A 25 22.67 9.73 -0.60
N LEU A 26 23.05 8.51 -1.00
CA LEU A 26 23.08 8.12 -2.39
C LEU A 26 21.67 8.42 -2.89
N ALA A 27 21.56 9.48 -3.69
CA ALA A 27 20.30 9.84 -4.32
C ALA A 27 19.95 8.66 -5.22
N LEU A 28 19.12 7.77 -4.71
CA LEU A 28 18.52 6.71 -5.50
C LEU A 28 17.83 7.41 -6.66
N ASP A 29 18.22 7.09 -7.89
CA ASP A 29 17.53 7.59 -9.07
C ASP A 29 16.02 7.31 -8.87
N PRO A 30 15.17 8.37 -8.87
CA PRO A 30 13.79 8.31 -8.40
C PRO A 30 12.90 7.40 -9.25
N GLY A 31 13.41 6.90 -10.36
CA GLY A 31 12.69 6.06 -11.28
C GLY A 31 12.00 6.90 -12.34
N THR A 32 11.99 6.38 -13.56
CA THR A 32 11.49 7.07 -14.75
C THR A 32 10.58 6.16 -15.52
N SER A 33 9.64 6.77 -16.23
CA SER A 33 8.82 6.07 -17.21
C SER A 33 8.61 6.92 -18.45
N SER A 34 8.25 6.27 -19.53
CA SER A 34 7.73 6.89 -20.74
C SER A 34 6.68 5.97 -21.34
N GLY A 35 5.72 6.54 -22.05
CA GLY A 35 4.63 5.78 -22.66
C GLY A 35 3.28 6.43 -22.40
N LYS A 36 2.24 5.69 -22.75
CA LYS A 36 0.87 6.16 -22.58
C LYS A 36 -0.09 5.00 -22.31
N PHE A 37 -1.23 5.35 -21.72
CA PHE A 37 -2.43 4.54 -21.72
C PHE A 37 -3.57 5.28 -22.41
N GLU A 38 -4.28 4.60 -23.30
CA GLU A 38 -5.41 5.16 -24.06
C GLU A 38 -6.52 4.12 -24.22
N ARG A 39 -7.63 4.28 -23.48
CA ARG A 39 -8.81 3.41 -23.56
C ARG A 39 -10.06 4.18 -23.15
N GLU A 40 -11.17 3.98 -23.88
CA GLU A 40 -12.50 4.52 -23.50
C GLU A 40 -12.49 6.04 -23.21
N GLY A 41 -11.67 6.79 -23.95
CA GLY A 41 -11.53 8.25 -23.77
C GLY A 41 -10.58 8.68 -22.66
N VAL A 42 -10.11 7.76 -21.81
CA VAL A 42 -9.06 8.02 -20.82
C VAL A 42 -7.69 8.05 -21.50
N LYS A 43 -6.99 9.17 -21.39
CA LYS A 43 -5.61 9.34 -21.88
C LYS A 43 -4.68 9.69 -20.73
N LEU A 44 -3.64 8.87 -20.53
CA LEU A 44 -2.65 9.04 -19.48
C LEU A 44 -1.25 8.99 -20.09
N GLY A 45 -0.37 9.89 -19.64
CA GLY A 45 1.06 9.86 -19.92
C GLY A 45 1.82 9.64 -18.62
N PHE A 46 3.00 9.03 -18.70
CA PHE A 46 3.79 8.68 -17.53
C PHE A 46 5.20 9.26 -17.64
N THR A 47 5.70 9.82 -16.55
CA THR A 47 7.08 10.32 -16.45
C THR A 47 7.82 9.75 -15.24
N HIS A 48 7.10 9.25 -14.23
CA HIS A 48 7.66 8.71 -13.00
C HIS A 48 7.25 7.25 -12.80
N ALA A 49 8.16 6.48 -12.21
CA ALA A 49 7.91 5.08 -11.86
C ALA A 49 8.39 4.79 -10.43
N VAL A 50 7.54 4.17 -9.61
CA VAL A 50 7.92 3.62 -8.31
C VAL A 50 7.52 2.15 -8.25
N ALA A 51 8.37 1.31 -7.66
CA ALA A 51 8.15 -0.13 -7.61
C ALA A 51 8.22 -0.67 -6.18
N LEU A 52 7.35 -1.63 -5.88
CA LEU A 52 7.33 -2.37 -4.62
C LEU A 52 7.34 -3.87 -4.93
N MET A 53 8.33 -4.58 -4.38
CA MET A 53 8.31 -6.04 -4.30
C MET A 53 7.63 -6.44 -2.99
N GLN A 54 6.54 -7.19 -3.10
CA GLN A 54 5.77 -7.71 -1.99
C GLN A 54 5.87 -9.25 -1.96
N ASP A 55 6.17 -9.81 -0.80
CA ASP A 55 6.05 -11.24 -0.57
C ASP A 55 4.61 -11.63 -0.20
N ASN A 56 4.29 -12.92 -0.29
CA ASN A 56 2.98 -13.46 0.04
C ASN A 56 2.94 -14.12 1.42
N ALA A 57 3.58 -13.54 2.44
CA ALA A 57 3.57 -14.16 3.76
C ALA A 57 2.17 -14.29 4.36
N GLU A 58 1.24 -13.41 4.00
CA GLU A 58 -0.17 -13.46 4.40
C GLU A 58 -0.96 -14.57 3.68
N GLY A 59 -0.45 -15.09 2.56
CA GLY A 59 -1.12 -16.14 1.78
C GLY A 59 -2.39 -15.66 1.07
N VAL A 60 -2.49 -14.36 0.78
CA VAL A 60 -3.63 -13.72 0.11
C VAL A 60 -3.35 -13.45 -1.37
N LEU A 61 -2.08 -13.29 -1.74
CA LEU A 61 -1.70 -13.11 -3.14
C LEU A 61 -1.75 -14.46 -3.86
N GLU A 62 -2.04 -14.42 -5.16
CA GLU A 62 -2.07 -15.63 -6.00
C GLU A 62 -0.65 -16.22 -6.20
N HIS A 63 0.37 -15.37 -6.14
CA HIS A 63 1.77 -15.70 -6.40
C HIS A 63 2.61 -15.57 -5.12
N PRO A 64 3.75 -16.30 -5.00
CA PRO A 64 4.66 -16.17 -3.85
C PRO A 64 5.23 -14.75 -3.68
N HIS A 65 5.42 -14.05 -4.80
CA HIS A 65 5.88 -12.67 -4.87
C HIS A 65 5.02 -11.90 -5.87
N GLN A 66 4.73 -10.64 -5.56
CA GLN A 66 4.06 -9.71 -6.46
C GLN A 66 4.95 -8.46 -6.61
N MET A 67 5.25 -8.11 -7.85
CA MET A 67 5.82 -6.82 -8.20
C MET A 67 4.67 -5.85 -8.48
N ARG A 68 4.66 -4.72 -7.78
CA ARG A 68 3.81 -3.57 -8.09
C ARG A 68 4.65 -2.47 -8.70
N VAL A 69 4.29 -1.99 -9.88
CA VAL A 69 4.92 -0.83 -10.52
C VAL A 69 3.88 0.24 -10.79
N LEU A 70 4.06 1.40 -10.21
CA LEU A 70 3.20 2.56 -10.38
C LEU A 70 3.80 3.50 -11.41
N LEU A 71 3.09 3.72 -12.51
CA LEU A 71 3.47 4.66 -13.56
C LEU A 71 2.56 5.88 -13.51
N THR A 72 3.12 7.06 -13.29
CA THR A 72 2.33 8.29 -13.03
C THR A 72 2.96 9.52 -13.67
N ASP A 73 2.19 10.61 -13.74
CA ASP A 73 2.60 11.92 -14.26
C ASP A 73 3.37 12.76 -13.23
N ARG A 74 3.49 12.27 -11.99
CA ARG A 74 4.13 12.96 -10.88
C ARG A 74 4.84 11.99 -9.94
N GLU A 75 5.82 12.47 -9.21
CA GLU A 75 6.48 11.67 -8.18
C GLU A 75 5.52 11.31 -7.04
N LEU A 76 5.58 10.06 -6.59
CA LEU A 76 4.83 9.54 -5.45
C LEU A 76 5.75 8.69 -4.57
N PRO A 77 5.60 8.75 -3.24
CA PRO A 77 6.41 7.95 -2.34
C PRO A 77 6.04 6.46 -2.44
N ALA A 78 7.00 5.56 -2.21
CA ALA A 78 6.76 4.12 -2.23
C ALA A 78 5.65 3.65 -1.27
N SER A 79 5.40 4.43 -0.21
CA SER A 79 4.33 4.14 0.74
C SER A 79 2.92 4.13 0.13
N THR A 80 2.71 4.76 -1.04
CA THR A 80 1.42 4.66 -1.75
C THR A 80 1.13 3.26 -2.28
N LEU A 81 2.14 2.39 -2.36
CA LEU A 81 2.05 1.01 -2.82
C LEU A 81 1.96 -0.03 -1.69
N HIS A 82 2.21 0.37 -0.45
CA HIS A 82 2.12 -0.53 0.71
C HIS A 82 0.68 -1.04 0.90
N GLY A 83 0.54 -2.13 1.64
CA GLY A 83 -0.76 -2.74 1.96
C GLY A 83 -1.01 -4.04 1.21
N LEU A 84 -1.95 -4.83 1.72
CA LEU A 84 -2.18 -6.19 1.24
C LEU A 84 -3.01 -6.21 -0.05
N MET A 85 -4.29 -5.80 0.02
CA MET A 85 -5.22 -5.85 -1.12
C MET A 85 -5.56 -4.48 -1.70
N PHE A 86 -5.49 -3.43 -0.89
CA PHE A 86 -5.96 -2.09 -1.23
C PHE A 86 -4.86 -1.06 -0.97
N PRO A 87 -3.87 -0.92 -1.87
CA PRO A 87 -2.82 0.06 -1.67
C PRO A 87 -3.39 1.50 -1.69
N PRO A 88 -2.86 2.43 -0.87
CA PRO A 88 -3.38 3.80 -0.74
C PRO A 88 -3.52 4.56 -2.07
N VAL A 89 -2.70 4.24 -3.07
CA VAL A 89 -2.78 4.85 -4.41
C VAL A 89 -4.16 4.69 -5.06
N ARG A 90 -4.90 3.60 -4.78
CA ARG A 90 -6.26 3.40 -5.30
C ARG A 90 -7.23 4.43 -4.73
N ALA A 91 -7.13 4.70 -3.42
CA ALA A 91 -7.89 5.75 -2.74
C ALA A 91 -7.61 7.13 -3.34
N MET A 92 -6.32 7.43 -3.54
CA MET A 92 -5.85 8.70 -4.12
C MET A 92 -6.41 8.89 -5.53
N ALA A 93 -6.43 7.84 -6.35
CA ALA A 93 -7.00 7.88 -7.70
C ALA A 93 -8.50 8.19 -7.67
N ARG A 94 -9.28 7.56 -6.77
CA ARG A 94 -10.73 7.85 -6.60
C ARG A 94 -10.99 9.30 -6.19
N ARG A 95 -10.08 9.91 -5.43
CA ARG A 95 -10.14 11.34 -5.08
C ARG A 95 -9.65 12.27 -6.19
N GLY A 96 -9.05 11.72 -7.26
CA GLY A 96 -8.46 12.49 -8.36
C GLY A 96 -7.10 13.11 -8.03
N GLU A 97 -6.44 12.64 -6.98
CA GLU A 97 -5.12 13.14 -6.53
C GLU A 97 -3.97 12.55 -7.36
N VAL A 98 -4.22 11.38 -7.97
CA VAL A 98 -3.25 10.62 -8.75
C VAL A 98 -3.86 10.22 -10.09
N ARG A 99 -3.03 10.29 -11.14
CA ARG A 99 -3.34 9.82 -12.48
C ARG A 99 -2.22 8.89 -12.98
N GLY A 100 -2.57 7.72 -13.48
CA GLY A 100 -1.55 6.75 -13.90
C GLY A 100 -2.08 5.33 -14.08
N VAL A 101 -1.17 4.36 -14.05
CA VAL A 101 -1.52 2.93 -14.01
C VAL A 101 -0.72 2.23 -12.92
N LEU A 102 -1.36 1.29 -12.24
CA LEU A 102 -0.72 0.33 -11.35
C LEU A 102 -0.60 -1.00 -12.10
N LEU A 103 0.63 -1.45 -12.28
CA LEU A 103 0.99 -2.73 -12.86
C LEU A 103 1.25 -3.73 -11.72
N GLU A 104 0.58 -4.87 -11.72
CA GLU A 104 0.77 -5.94 -10.73
C GLU A 104 1.04 -7.26 -11.45
N PHE A 105 2.20 -7.88 -11.19
CA PHE A 105 2.62 -9.12 -11.85
C PHE A 105 3.56 -9.95 -10.99
N ASP A 106 3.65 -11.25 -11.25
CA ASP A 106 4.70 -12.11 -10.69
C ASP A 106 5.99 -11.91 -11.50
N PRO A 107 7.13 -11.53 -10.91
CA PRO A 107 8.38 -11.37 -11.64
C PRO A 107 8.87 -12.66 -12.34
N GLY A 108 8.39 -13.83 -11.90
CA GLY A 108 8.63 -15.12 -12.55
C GLY A 108 7.71 -15.43 -13.74
N ASP A 109 6.56 -14.75 -13.85
CA ASP A 109 5.61 -14.92 -14.96
C ASP A 109 5.67 -13.74 -15.93
N ARG A 110 6.20 -13.99 -17.13
CA ARG A 110 6.34 -12.97 -18.19
C ARG A 110 5.10 -12.87 -19.10
N ASN A 111 4.08 -13.67 -18.84
CA ASN A 111 2.93 -13.82 -19.72
C ASN A 111 1.65 -13.24 -19.11
N SER A 112 1.66 -12.86 -17.84
CA SER A 112 0.50 -12.30 -17.12
C SER A 112 0.82 -10.94 -16.50
N LEU A 113 -0.13 -10.02 -16.57
CA LEU A 113 -0.06 -8.70 -15.96
C LEU A 113 -1.46 -8.20 -15.63
N GLN A 114 -1.66 -7.74 -14.41
CA GLN A 114 -2.84 -6.98 -14.03
C GLN A 114 -2.52 -5.48 -14.15
N VAL A 115 -3.35 -4.74 -14.87
CA VAL A 115 -3.27 -3.29 -14.98
C VAL A 115 -4.49 -2.69 -14.30
N THR A 116 -4.29 -1.75 -13.38
CA THR A 116 -5.37 -0.94 -12.80
C THR A 116 -5.20 0.51 -13.24
N VAL A 117 -6.25 1.07 -13.86
CA VAL A 117 -6.26 2.45 -14.33
C VAL A 117 -6.54 3.37 -13.14
N LEU A 118 -5.58 4.22 -12.83
CA LEU A 118 -5.66 5.19 -11.75
C LEU A 118 -6.17 6.49 -12.34
N ALA A 119 -7.49 6.60 -12.47
CA ALA A 119 -8.18 7.84 -12.83
C ALA A 119 -9.43 7.95 -11.98
N LYS A 120 -9.83 9.18 -11.65
CA LYS A 120 -11.07 9.41 -10.91
C LYS A 120 -12.26 8.90 -11.73
N PRO A 121 -13.06 7.97 -11.19
CA PRO A 121 -14.27 7.55 -11.88
C PRO A 121 -15.32 8.67 -11.86
N ASP A 122 -16.15 8.74 -12.90
CA ASP A 122 -17.27 9.69 -12.96
C ASP A 122 -18.33 9.37 -11.89
N ASP A 123 -18.56 8.08 -11.66
CA ASP A 123 -19.37 7.57 -10.55
C ASP A 123 -18.49 7.33 -9.31
N PRO A 124 -18.72 8.01 -8.18
CA PRO A 124 -17.95 7.80 -6.96
C PRO A 124 -18.09 6.39 -6.37
N GLU A 125 -19.14 5.65 -6.71
CA GLU A 125 -19.38 4.27 -6.28
C GLU A 125 -18.68 3.23 -7.18
N ALA A 126 -18.22 3.64 -8.37
CA ALA A 126 -17.55 2.73 -9.29
C ALA A 126 -16.14 2.33 -8.80
N PHE A 127 -15.79 1.07 -9.08
CA PHE A 127 -14.44 0.57 -8.93
C PHE A 127 -13.51 1.19 -9.98
N LEU A 128 -12.22 1.25 -9.66
CA LEU A 128 -11.20 1.60 -10.65
C LEU A 128 -11.18 0.52 -11.74
N PRO A 129 -11.19 0.89 -13.04
CA PRO A 129 -11.10 -0.08 -14.11
C PRO A 129 -9.81 -0.88 -14.04
N SER A 130 -9.91 -2.19 -14.17
CA SER A 130 -8.77 -3.10 -14.17
C SER A 130 -8.83 -4.03 -15.39
N VAL A 131 -7.69 -4.24 -16.04
CA VAL A 131 -7.52 -5.08 -17.22
C VAL A 131 -6.50 -6.17 -16.90
N SER A 132 -6.90 -7.42 -17.05
CA SER A 132 -5.97 -8.55 -17.02
C SER A 132 -5.45 -8.78 -18.43
N MET A 133 -4.13 -8.71 -18.59
CA MET A 133 -3.45 -8.98 -19.85
C MET A 133 -2.79 -10.35 -19.75
N SER A 134 -3.02 -11.21 -20.74
CA SER A 134 -2.33 -12.49 -20.86
C SER A 134 -1.93 -12.74 -22.31
N ASN A 135 -0.67 -13.13 -22.53
CA ASN A 135 -0.15 -13.45 -23.85
C ASN A 135 0.87 -14.58 -23.79
N SER A 136 0.61 -15.68 -24.51
CA SER A 136 1.48 -16.86 -24.55
C SER A 136 2.86 -16.60 -25.17
N THR A 137 3.01 -15.54 -25.96
CA THR A 137 4.28 -15.10 -26.54
C THR A 137 5.03 -14.08 -25.68
N GLY A 138 4.50 -13.78 -24.48
CA GLY A 138 5.05 -12.83 -23.52
C GLY A 138 4.56 -11.39 -23.73
N LEU A 139 4.32 -10.68 -22.63
CA LEU A 139 3.86 -9.29 -22.61
C LEU A 139 4.99 -8.27 -22.71
N TRP A 140 6.22 -8.71 -22.46
CA TRP A 140 7.39 -7.85 -22.33
C TRP A 140 8.31 -7.98 -23.54
N THR A 141 8.71 -6.85 -24.12
CA THR A 141 9.88 -6.79 -25.01
C THR A 141 11.16 -6.96 -24.18
N ARG A 142 11.16 -6.38 -22.97
CA ARG A 142 12.24 -6.47 -22.00
C ARG A 142 11.66 -6.44 -20.59
N LEU A 143 12.15 -7.31 -19.72
CA LEU A 143 11.88 -7.26 -18.28
C LEU A 143 13.14 -7.73 -17.53
N ASP A 144 13.72 -6.80 -16.77
CA ASP A 144 14.83 -7.05 -15.87
C ASP A 144 14.36 -6.73 -14.45
N VAL A 145 14.46 -7.71 -13.56
CA VAL A 145 14.09 -7.57 -12.15
C VAL A 145 15.29 -7.95 -11.30
N SER A 146 15.67 -7.06 -10.39
CA SER A 146 16.64 -7.31 -9.33
C SER A 146 16.11 -6.82 -7.98
N ASP A 147 16.85 -7.10 -6.90
CA ASP A 147 16.48 -6.66 -5.56
C ASP A 147 16.47 -5.13 -5.39
N THR A 148 17.15 -4.41 -6.29
CA THR A 148 17.32 -2.95 -6.18
C THR A 148 16.62 -2.18 -7.28
N ARG A 149 16.27 -2.83 -8.39
CA ARG A 149 15.72 -2.16 -9.55
C ARG A 149 14.86 -3.09 -10.41
N VAL A 150 13.81 -2.53 -10.97
CA VAL A 150 13.00 -3.17 -12.00
C VAL A 150 13.00 -2.28 -13.23
N ALA A 151 13.19 -2.87 -14.40
CA ALA A 151 13.06 -2.20 -15.69
C ALA A 151 12.21 -3.06 -16.62
N GLY A 152 11.22 -2.43 -17.26
CA GLY A 152 10.27 -3.12 -18.12
C GLY A 152 9.99 -2.31 -19.38
N GLN A 153 9.77 -3.01 -20.49
CA GLN A 153 9.23 -2.47 -21.72
C GLN A 153 8.11 -3.38 -22.18
N LEU A 154 6.87 -2.89 -22.07
CA LEU A 154 5.69 -3.60 -22.53
C LEU A 154 5.61 -3.59 -24.05
N LYS A 155 5.22 -4.72 -24.63
CA LYS A 155 4.75 -4.75 -26.00
C LYS A 155 3.42 -3.99 -26.07
N PRO A 156 3.16 -3.24 -27.16
CA PRO A 156 1.80 -2.80 -27.43
C PRO A 156 0.88 -4.03 -27.45
N ASP A 157 -0.26 -3.95 -26.79
CA ASP A 157 -1.34 -4.90 -27.00
C ASP A 157 -1.95 -4.72 -28.41
N ASP A 158 -2.79 -5.66 -28.82
CA ASP A 158 -3.39 -5.67 -30.16
C ASP A 158 -4.17 -4.37 -30.45
N ASP A 159 -4.75 -3.77 -29.41
CA ASP A 159 -5.48 -2.50 -29.47
C ASP A 159 -4.58 -1.26 -29.25
N GLY A 160 -3.31 -1.45 -28.90
CA GLY A 160 -2.35 -0.37 -28.61
C GLY A 160 -2.73 0.53 -27.44
N GLN A 161 -3.57 0.03 -26.51
CA GLN A 161 -4.07 0.75 -25.34
C GLN A 161 -2.97 1.02 -24.32
N LEU A 162 -1.99 0.12 -24.15
CA LEU A 162 -0.88 0.31 -23.22
C LEU A 162 0.46 0.02 -23.89
N ALA A 163 1.29 1.05 -23.98
CA ALA A 163 2.70 0.91 -24.36
C ALA A 163 3.53 1.77 -23.41
N ALA A 164 4.39 1.13 -22.63
CA ALA A 164 5.20 1.82 -21.63
C ALA A 164 6.58 1.17 -21.47
N SER A 165 7.56 2.03 -21.20
CA SER A 165 8.91 1.68 -20.76
C SER A 165 9.17 2.34 -19.42
N PHE A 166 9.74 1.61 -18.46
CA PHE A 166 10.05 2.14 -17.14
C PHE A 166 11.35 1.58 -16.57
N SER A 167 11.91 2.32 -15.62
CA SER A 167 12.94 1.84 -14.71
C SER A 167 12.72 2.48 -13.35
N ALA A 168 12.56 1.67 -12.30
CA ALA A 168 12.27 2.16 -10.96
C ALA A 168 13.15 1.45 -9.91
N PRO A 169 13.59 2.15 -8.85
CA PRO A 169 14.13 1.48 -7.68
C PRO A 169 13.06 0.55 -7.08
N VAL A 170 13.48 -0.64 -6.65
CA VAL A 170 12.59 -1.60 -6.00
C VAL A 170 12.64 -1.37 -4.50
N PHE A 171 11.50 -0.98 -3.94
CA PHE A 171 11.29 -0.97 -2.51
C PHE A 171 10.77 -2.34 -2.06
N THR A 172 11.02 -2.68 -0.80
CA THR A 172 10.41 -3.84 -0.14
C THR A 172 9.54 -3.37 1.01
N ASP A 173 8.58 -4.22 1.39
CA ASP A 173 7.74 -4.00 2.57
C ASP A 173 7.92 -5.16 3.56
N PRO A 174 9.05 -5.23 4.29
CA PRO A 174 9.37 -6.39 5.11
C PRO A 174 8.45 -6.52 6.33
N ILE A 175 8.17 -7.76 6.73
CA ILE A 175 7.47 -8.06 7.98
C ILE A 175 8.28 -7.56 9.17
N GLN A 176 7.68 -6.68 9.97
CA GLN A 176 8.24 -6.20 11.23
C GLN A 176 7.75 -7.02 12.43
N SER A 177 6.54 -7.57 12.34
CA SER A 177 5.98 -8.45 13.36
C SER A 177 5.04 -9.49 12.75
N ASP A 178 5.13 -10.72 13.23
CA ASP A 178 4.22 -11.83 12.90
C ASP A 178 3.74 -12.46 14.22
N LEU A 179 2.59 -11.99 14.69
CA LEU A 179 2.02 -12.35 15.98
C LEU A 179 1.01 -13.48 15.81
N LYS A 180 0.98 -14.42 16.77
CA LYS A 180 0.06 -15.57 16.80
C LYS A 180 -0.49 -15.78 18.20
N GLY A 181 -1.63 -16.49 18.30
CA GLY A 181 -2.22 -16.88 19.58
C GLY A 181 -2.51 -15.68 20.52
N PRO A 182 -2.17 -15.77 21.81
CA PRO A 182 -2.44 -14.68 22.76
C PRO A 182 -1.81 -13.34 22.39
N ALA A 183 -0.62 -13.35 21.76
CA ALA A 183 0.05 -12.11 21.34
C ALA A 183 -0.70 -11.42 20.19
N ALA A 184 -1.25 -12.19 19.25
CA ALA A 184 -2.11 -11.66 18.19
C ALA A 184 -3.37 -11.03 18.79
N ALA A 185 -4.08 -11.77 19.66
CA ALA A 185 -5.31 -11.30 20.31
C ALA A 185 -5.11 -10.03 21.14
N ALA A 186 -3.93 -9.88 21.77
CA ALA A 186 -3.61 -8.71 22.59
C ALA A 186 -3.05 -7.50 21.80
N SER A 187 -2.86 -7.64 20.49
CA SER A 187 -2.24 -6.59 19.65
C SER A 187 -3.14 -5.37 19.46
N GLU A 188 -2.53 -4.19 19.28
CA GLU A 188 -3.28 -2.94 19.04
C GLU A 188 -4.18 -3.00 17.79
N PRO A 189 -3.75 -3.56 16.63
CA PRO A 189 -4.64 -3.70 15.48
C PRO A 189 -5.93 -4.46 15.80
N VAL A 190 -5.85 -5.55 16.56
CA VAL A 190 -7.03 -6.33 16.95
C VAL A 190 -7.95 -5.55 17.89
N LYS A 191 -7.38 -4.79 18.84
CA LYS A 191 -8.18 -3.91 19.72
C LYS A 191 -8.96 -2.86 18.93
N VAL A 192 -8.34 -2.26 17.91
CA VAL A 192 -8.99 -1.28 17.03
C VAL A 192 -10.16 -1.92 16.28
N LEU A 193 -9.96 -3.09 15.67
CA LEU A 193 -11.04 -3.79 14.96
C LEU A 193 -12.19 -4.18 15.90
N LEU A 194 -11.88 -4.70 17.10
CA LEU A 194 -12.88 -5.03 18.12
C LEU A 194 -13.68 -3.79 18.55
N ALA A 195 -13.01 -2.66 18.77
CA ALA A 195 -13.65 -1.40 19.15
C ALA A 195 -14.55 -0.86 18.03
N ARG A 196 -14.10 -0.93 16.76
CA ARG A 196 -14.89 -0.52 15.59
C ARG A 196 -16.13 -1.40 15.44
N ALA A 197 -15.95 -2.71 15.54
CA ALA A 197 -17.04 -3.68 15.50
C ALA A 197 -18.09 -3.39 16.59
N ASP A 198 -17.66 -3.22 17.83
CA ASP A 198 -18.55 -2.92 18.96
C ASP A 198 -19.30 -1.59 18.78
N ALA A 199 -18.64 -0.55 18.28
CA ALA A 199 -19.28 0.72 17.93
C ALA A 199 -20.38 0.54 16.86
N LEU A 200 -20.11 -0.23 15.81
CA LEU A 200 -21.10 -0.57 14.78
C LEU A 200 -22.29 -1.35 15.34
N ALA A 201 -22.07 -2.34 16.20
CA ALA A 201 -23.17 -3.09 16.85
C ALA A 201 -24.09 -2.19 17.68
N LYS A 202 -23.55 -1.12 18.28
CA LYS A 202 -24.29 -0.16 19.11
C LYS A 202 -24.93 0.97 18.29
N GLY A 203 -24.68 1.02 16.99
CA GLY A 203 -25.09 2.14 16.13
C GLY A 203 -24.29 3.42 16.36
N ASP A 204 -23.16 3.35 17.07
CA ASP A 204 -22.24 4.49 17.28
C ASP A 204 -21.33 4.65 16.05
N VAL A 205 -21.93 5.15 14.97
CA VAL A 205 -21.23 5.34 13.70
C VAL A 205 -20.13 6.39 13.79
N ALA A 206 -20.23 7.37 14.69
CA ALA A 206 -19.22 8.40 14.88
C ALA A 206 -17.91 7.79 15.40
N THR A 207 -17.99 6.92 16.41
CA THR A 207 -16.82 6.18 16.91
C THR A 207 -16.27 5.24 15.84
N ALA A 208 -17.14 4.53 15.11
CA ALA A 208 -16.71 3.66 14.01
C ALA A 208 -15.93 4.43 12.93
N TYR A 209 -16.38 5.64 12.55
CA TYR A 209 -15.65 6.51 11.62
C TYR A 209 -14.29 6.96 12.18
N GLY A 210 -14.21 7.28 13.47
CA GLY A 210 -12.95 7.69 14.11
C GLY A 210 -11.88 6.58 14.09
N LEU A 211 -12.32 5.33 14.14
CA LEU A 211 -11.49 4.11 14.10
C LEU A 211 -11.20 3.60 12.68
N SER A 212 -11.74 4.26 11.66
CA SER A 212 -11.53 3.94 10.25
C SER A 212 -10.59 4.95 9.60
N THR A 213 -9.84 4.52 8.58
CA THR A 213 -9.16 5.45 7.66
C THR A 213 -10.19 6.38 7.01
N ASP A 214 -9.76 7.53 6.48
CA ASP A 214 -10.69 8.48 5.88
C ASP A 214 -11.49 7.85 4.73
N GLU A 215 -10.89 6.94 3.96
CA GLU A 215 -11.59 6.18 2.93
C GLU A 215 -12.58 5.18 3.52
N SER A 216 -12.16 4.31 4.45
CA SER A 216 -13.07 3.34 5.10
C SER A 216 -14.25 4.06 5.77
N ALA A 217 -14.01 5.20 6.40
CA ALA A 217 -15.05 6.04 7.00
C ALA A 217 -15.98 6.64 5.94
N ALA A 218 -15.46 7.09 4.80
CA ALA A 218 -16.28 7.60 3.70
C ALA A 218 -17.15 6.50 3.07
N GLN A 219 -16.61 5.30 2.87
CA GLN A 219 -17.36 4.14 2.37
C GLN A 219 -18.48 3.77 3.35
N LEU A 220 -18.17 3.71 4.65
CA LEU A 220 -19.17 3.42 5.69
C LEU A 220 -20.27 4.50 5.77
N LYS A 221 -19.94 5.78 5.50
CA LYS A 221 -20.94 6.88 5.41
C LYS A 221 -21.84 6.77 4.18
N ALA A 222 -21.33 6.24 3.08
CA ALA A 222 -22.07 6.07 1.84
C ALA A 222 -23.06 4.88 1.90
N LEU A 223 -22.91 3.96 2.85
CA LEU A 223 -23.78 2.80 2.96
C LEU A 223 -25.24 3.19 3.24
N PRO A 224 -26.21 2.68 2.44
CA PRO A 224 -27.62 2.87 2.73
C PRO A 224 -28.00 2.29 4.10
N PRO A 225 -29.04 2.85 4.79
CA PRO A 225 -29.46 2.36 6.11
C PRO A 225 -29.78 0.86 6.14
N ALA A 226 -30.33 0.30 5.05
CA ALA A 226 -30.60 -1.13 4.94
C ALA A 226 -29.31 -1.97 4.97
N VAL A 227 -28.25 -1.52 4.30
CA VAL A 227 -26.94 -2.17 4.29
C VAL A 227 -26.27 -2.04 5.65
N MET A 228 -26.35 -0.87 6.30
CA MET A 228 -25.85 -0.68 7.66
C MET A 228 -26.52 -1.64 8.66
N LYS A 229 -27.84 -1.86 8.53
CA LYS A 229 -28.55 -2.83 9.35
C LYS A 229 -28.07 -4.27 9.11
N GLN A 230 -27.79 -4.63 7.86
CA GLN A 230 -27.23 -5.94 7.52
C GLN A 230 -25.80 -6.11 8.06
N ALA A 231 -24.96 -5.09 7.95
CA ALA A 231 -23.61 -5.07 8.51
C ALA A 231 -23.65 -5.25 10.03
N ALA A 232 -24.53 -4.51 10.73
CA ALA A 232 -24.73 -4.65 12.17
C ALA A 232 -25.15 -6.08 12.59
N ALA A 233 -25.91 -6.78 11.76
CA ALA A 233 -26.29 -8.17 12.01
C ALA A 233 -25.11 -9.16 11.91
N GLN A 234 -24.06 -8.81 11.17
CA GLN A 234 -22.84 -9.63 11.03
C GLN A 234 -21.82 -9.37 12.15
N VAL A 235 -21.91 -8.23 12.84
CA VAL A 235 -20.95 -7.84 13.90
C VAL A 235 -20.74 -8.92 14.97
N PRO A 236 -21.75 -9.65 15.49
CA PRO A 236 -21.50 -10.70 16.48
C PRO A 236 -20.63 -11.85 15.96
N ALA A 237 -20.67 -12.16 14.66
CA ALA A 237 -19.75 -13.14 14.07
C ALA A 237 -18.34 -12.57 13.98
N MET A 238 -18.19 -11.35 13.45
CA MET A 238 -16.91 -10.64 13.36
C MET A 238 -16.23 -10.48 14.73
N LEU A 239 -16.97 -10.11 15.77
CA LEU A 239 -16.45 -10.01 17.14
C LEU A 239 -15.93 -11.35 17.68
N ARG A 240 -16.57 -12.48 17.32
CA ARG A 240 -16.06 -13.80 17.74
C ARG A 240 -14.76 -14.15 17.03
N GLU A 241 -14.65 -13.81 15.75
CA GLU A 241 -13.44 -14.04 14.96
C GLU A 241 -12.26 -13.21 15.45
N LEU A 242 -12.50 -11.93 15.74
CA LEU A 242 -11.47 -11.00 16.19
C LEU A 242 -11.04 -11.21 17.64
N LYS A 243 -11.84 -11.91 18.47
CA LYS A 243 -11.44 -12.30 19.84
C LYS A 243 -10.41 -13.43 19.85
N ALA A 244 -10.33 -14.21 18.78
CA ALA A 244 -9.39 -15.31 18.64
C ALA A 244 -8.75 -15.30 17.24
N PRO A 245 -8.03 -14.21 16.88
CA PRO A 245 -7.40 -14.10 15.58
C PRO A 245 -6.31 -15.17 15.45
N LYS A 246 -6.19 -15.75 14.26
CA LYS A 246 -5.15 -16.74 13.96
C LYS A 246 -3.77 -16.09 13.95
N ARG A 247 -3.68 -14.90 13.37
CA ARG A 247 -2.42 -14.23 13.06
C ARG A 247 -2.60 -12.72 12.90
N VAL A 248 -1.57 -11.96 13.22
CA VAL A 248 -1.45 -10.54 12.88
C VAL A 248 -0.08 -10.31 12.25
N VAL A 249 -0.06 -9.77 11.04
CA VAL A 249 1.18 -9.40 10.33
C VAL A 249 1.27 -7.88 10.30
N ILE A 250 2.38 -7.31 10.75
CA ILE A 250 2.63 -5.87 10.76
C ILE A 250 3.81 -5.56 9.86
N ARG A 251 3.59 -4.62 8.93
CA ARG A 251 4.59 -4.10 7.99
C ARG A 251 4.55 -2.58 8.01
N ARG A 252 5.52 -1.96 8.67
CA ARG A 252 5.66 -0.50 8.78
C ARG A 252 4.38 0.16 9.29
N GLU A 253 3.63 0.78 8.39
CA GLU A 253 2.41 1.55 8.64
C GLU A 253 1.15 0.74 8.28
N THR A 254 1.27 -0.54 7.98
CA THR A 254 0.14 -1.42 7.64
C THR A 254 0.12 -2.65 8.53
N ALA A 255 -1.08 -3.19 8.74
CA ALA A 255 -1.26 -4.46 9.42
C ALA A 255 -2.38 -5.26 8.77
N ALA A 256 -2.23 -6.59 8.78
CA ALA A 256 -3.23 -7.54 8.34
C ALA A 256 -3.58 -8.47 9.52
N VAL A 257 -4.85 -8.57 9.85
CA VAL A 257 -5.37 -9.45 10.91
C VAL A 257 -6.12 -10.61 10.27
N GLN A 258 -5.70 -11.84 10.52
CA GLN A 258 -6.42 -13.02 10.09
C GLN A 258 -7.41 -13.47 11.16
N GLY A 259 -8.71 -13.39 10.86
CA GLY A 259 -9.77 -13.88 11.71
C GLY A 259 -9.73 -15.41 11.90
N ALA A 260 -10.53 -15.91 12.85
CA ALA A 260 -10.57 -17.34 13.17
C ALA A 260 -10.94 -18.23 11.96
N HIS A 261 -11.75 -17.74 11.01
CA HIS A 261 -12.15 -18.50 9.82
C HIS A 261 -11.24 -18.30 8.61
N GLY A 262 -10.27 -17.39 8.68
CA GLY A 262 -9.29 -17.15 7.62
C GLY A 262 -9.45 -15.82 6.89
N ASP A 263 -10.55 -15.09 7.14
CA ASP A 263 -10.78 -13.75 6.60
C ASP A 263 -9.69 -12.77 7.05
N TRP A 264 -9.34 -11.85 6.16
CA TRP A 264 -8.30 -10.85 6.42
C TRP A 264 -8.91 -9.47 6.56
N PHE A 265 -8.53 -8.79 7.63
CA PHE A 265 -8.86 -7.39 7.90
C PHE A 265 -7.62 -6.54 7.74
N SER A 266 -7.77 -5.36 7.12
CA SER A 266 -6.65 -4.47 6.82
C SER A 266 -6.67 -3.25 7.75
N LEU A 267 -5.50 -2.83 8.23
CA LEU A 267 -5.33 -1.60 8.99
C LEU A 267 -4.16 -0.77 8.48
N GLU A 268 -4.24 0.53 8.73
CA GLU A 268 -3.19 1.51 8.49
C GLU A 268 -2.87 2.31 9.75
N LEU A 269 -1.62 2.73 9.91
CA LEU A 269 -1.15 3.58 10.99
C LEU A 269 -1.24 5.04 10.55
N VAL A 270 -2.34 5.71 10.89
CA VAL A 270 -2.61 7.10 10.48
C VAL A 270 -2.37 8.02 11.66
N GLY A 271 -1.39 8.92 11.54
CA GLY A 271 -1.06 9.88 12.60
C GLY A 271 -0.62 9.22 13.91
N GLY A 272 0.01 8.04 13.83
CA GLY A 272 0.44 7.26 14.98
C GLY A 272 -0.64 6.40 15.64
N ALA A 273 -1.84 6.33 15.06
CA ALA A 273 -2.92 5.47 15.54
C ALA A 273 -3.34 4.45 14.47
N TRP A 274 -3.52 3.19 14.86
CA TRP A 274 -4.06 2.16 13.98
C TRP A 274 -5.52 2.46 13.64
N LYS A 275 -5.88 2.29 12.37
CA LYS A 275 -7.23 2.48 11.86
C LYS A 275 -7.60 1.37 10.88
N ALA A 276 -8.85 0.94 10.89
CA ALA A 276 -9.37 -0.03 9.92
C ALA A 276 -9.40 0.59 8.52
N ALA A 277 -8.87 -0.14 7.53
CA ALA A 277 -8.79 0.30 6.14
C ALA A 277 -9.79 -0.42 5.22
N ASP A 278 -10.58 -1.35 5.78
CA ASP A 278 -11.65 -2.09 5.10
C ASP A 278 -13.06 -1.51 5.27
#